data_AF-A0A926IHE3-F1
#
_entry.id   AF-A0A926IHE3-F1
#
_cell.length_a   1.000
_cell.length_b   1.000
_cell.length_c   1.000
_cell.angle_alpha   90.00
_cell.angle_beta   90.00
_cell.angle_gamma   90.00
#
_symmetry.space_group_name_H-M   'P 1'
#
loop_
_entity.id
_entity.type
_entity.pdbx_description
1 polymer ?
#
loop_
_entity_poly.entity_id
_entity_poly.type
_entity_poly.pdbx_seq_one_letter_code
_entity_poly.pdbx_strand_id
1 'polypeptide(L)'
;MKRIIALFICCCLVLGLVACSSKKNNRPTTTTPIGEKIITSDSNILIAYFSWADNTVVTDEDAAVKSALEHFQSVGDHGEYVDVISSASVVKPGNVSQIATWIQERTGGDMFPIIITEPYPSDYDECLDRAADEKAENVRPQLVGRVENIENYDVIFLGFPNWWYTAPMAIFSFIEEYDLSEKTVIPFCAHGTGGIAGSVKDITASLPETTIVLDPIGVYRTDINSAQPTINEWLNTLGFTEAESSSEMGSGETKFLESGTKTMRMTVNDQEVKVTLKDTPLANTLYNLFCFSTMLTNALMQGLR
;
A
#
# COMPACT_ATOMS: atom_id res chain seq x y z
N MET A 1 -1.07 72.06 -43.84
CA MET A 1 -1.15 70.72 -43.20
C MET A 1 -0.42 70.67 -41.85
N LYS A 2 -0.69 71.61 -40.93
CA LYS A 2 -0.15 71.59 -39.54
C LYS A 2 -1.18 71.97 -38.47
N ARG A 3 -2.44 72.21 -38.87
CA ARG A 3 -3.55 72.62 -37.99
C ARG A 3 -4.65 71.55 -37.81
N ILE A 4 -4.52 70.41 -38.49
CA ILE A 4 -5.47 69.27 -38.37
C ILE A 4 -4.88 68.15 -37.48
N ILE A 5 -3.55 68.09 -37.33
CA ILE A 5 -2.87 67.08 -36.50
C ILE A 5 -2.94 67.42 -35.00
N ALA A 6 -3.14 68.70 -34.64
CA ALA A 6 -3.29 69.12 -33.25
C ALA A 6 -4.69 68.83 -32.66
N LEU A 7 -5.69 68.49 -33.48
CA LEU A 7 -7.05 68.20 -33.01
C LEU A 7 -7.27 66.72 -32.67
N PHE A 8 -6.36 65.82 -33.06
CA PHE A 8 -6.45 64.38 -32.76
C PHE A 8 -5.66 63.96 -31.51
N ILE A 9 -4.75 64.81 -31.01
CA ILE A 9 -3.93 64.52 -29.82
C ILE A 9 -4.55 65.09 -28.54
N CYS A 10 -5.58 65.94 -28.64
CA CYS A 10 -6.28 66.53 -27.49
C CYS A 10 -7.57 65.80 -27.08
N CYS A 11 -7.99 64.76 -27.81
CA CYS A 11 -9.19 63.98 -27.49
C CYS A 11 -8.92 62.65 -26.76
N CYS A 12 -7.65 62.38 -26.40
CA CYS A 12 -7.24 61.14 -25.72
C CYS A 12 -6.84 61.34 -24.25
N LEU A 13 -7.13 62.49 -23.63
CA LEU A 13 -6.64 62.84 -22.29
C LEU A 13 -7.73 63.16 -21.25
N VAL A 14 -8.99 62.85 -21.53
CA VAL A 14 -10.07 62.89 -20.54
C VAL A 14 -11.01 61.73 -20.83
N LEU A 15 -11.39 60.95 -19.80
CA LEU A 15 -12.12 59.66 -19.78
C LEU A 15 -11.19 58.43 -19.82
N GLY A 16 -10.96 57.66 -18.75
CA GLY A 16 -11.49 57.70 -17.41
C GLY A 16 -10.62 56.83 -16.49
N LEU A 17 -10.39 57.33 -15.27
CA LEU A 17 -9.93 56.55 -14.14
C LEU A 17 -11.04 55.55 -13.80
N VAL A 18 -10.86 54.29 -14.14
CA VAL A 18 -11.66 53.18 -13.61
C VAL A 18 -10.75 52.32 -12.73
N ALA A 19 -11.22 52.15 -11.50
CA ALA A 19 -10.57 51.54 -10.38
C ALA A 19 -10.05 50.11 -10.64
N CYS A 20 -8.91 49.80 -10.01
CA CYS A 20 -8.45 48.43 -9.79
C CYS A 20 -9.51 47.64 -9.01
N SER A 21 -10.01 46.57 -9.63
CA SER A 21 -10.73 45.50 -8.93
C SER A 21 -10.10 44.15 -9.29
N SER A 22 -9.78 43.41 -8.23
CA SER A 22 -9.18 42.07 -8.18
C SER A 22 -9.53 41.16 -9.38
N LYS A 23 -8.51 40.82 -10.19
CA LYS A 23 -8.60 39.83 -11.26
C LYS A 23 -8.22 38.45 -10.69
N LYS A 24 -9.22 37.68 -10.23
CA LYS A 24 -9.11 36.21 -10.13
C LYS A 24 -9.27 35.64 -11.54
N ASN A 25 -8.29 34.84 -11.98
CA ASN A 25 -8.32 34.13 -13.24
C ASN A 25 -9.46 33.08 -13.21
N ASN A 26 -10.54 33.32 -13.94
CA ASN A 26 -11.50 32.27 -14.30
C ASN A 26 -10.98 31.53 -15.53
N ARG A 27 -10.29 30.41 -15.28
CA ARG A 27 -10.14 29.33 -16.27
C ARG A 27 -11.50 28.62 -16.35
N PRO A 28 -12.04 28.29 -17.54
CA PRO A 28 -13.18 27.39 -17.61
C PRO A 28 -12.70 26.02 -17.14
N THR A 29 -13.10 25.65 -15.92
CA THR A 29 -13.00 24.29 -15.42
C THR A 29 -14.08 23.50 -16.15
N THR A 30 -13.68 22.69 -17.14
CA THR A 30 -14.50 21.56 -17.54
C THR A 30 -14.46 20.59 -16.36
N THR A 31 -15.37 20.79 -15.41
CA THR A 31 -15.64 19.81 -14.37
C THR A 31 -16.43 18.69 -15.03
N THR A 32 -15.72 17.72 -15.60
CA THR A 32 -16.26 16.38 -15.71
C THR A 32 -16.48 15.88 -14.29
N PRO A 33 -17.69 15.45 -13.89
CA PRO A 33 -17.85 14.78 -12.62
C PRO A 33 -17.13 13.44 -12.73
N ILE A 34 -15.95 13.33 -12.13
CA ILE A 34 -15.40 12.02 -11.77
C ILE A 34 -16.40 11.49 -10.75
N GLY A 35 -17.16 10.47 -11.14
CA GLY A 35 -18.07 9.78 -10.25
C GLY A 35 -17.27 9.29 -9.06
N GLU A 36 -17.53 9.86 -7.90
CA GLU A 36 -17.10 9.32 -6.61
C GLU A 36 -17.77 7.95 -6.48
N LYS A 37 -17.11 6.89 -6.95
CA LYS A 37 -17.52 5.52 -6.64
C LYS A 37 -17.22 5.35 -5.16
N ILE A 38 -18.23 5.61 -4.34
CA ILE A 38 -18.22 5.32 -2.90
C ILE A 38 -17.87 3.84 -2.79
N ILE A 39 -16.71 3.54 -2.21
CA ILE A 39 -16.39 2.16 -1.84
C ILE A 39 -17.44 1.76 -0.81
N THR A 40 -18.32 0.84 -1.18
CA THR A 40 -19.35 0.34 -0.29
C THR A 40 -18.78 -0.75 0.60
N SER A 41 -19.38 -0.94 1.77
CA SER A 41 -19.05 -2.04 2.71
C SER A 41 -19.09 -3.44 2.10
N ASP A 42 -19.70 -3.58 0.93
CA ASP A 42 -19.94 -4.85 0.25
C ASP A 42 -18.94 -5.12 -0.89
N SER A 43 -17.95 -4.24 -1.09
CA SER A 43 -16.93 -4.42 -2.12
C SER A 43 -16.04 -5.63 -1.80
N ASN A 44 -15.78 -6.49 -2.78
CA ASN A 44 -14.81 -7.56 -2.61
C ASN A 44 -13.40 -6.99 -2.75
N ILE A 45 -12.57 -7.19 -1.72
CA ILE A 45 -11.26 -6.55 -1.60
C ILE A 45 -10.15 -7.59 -1.69
N LEU A 46 -9.21 -7.36 -2.60
CA LEU A 46 -7.94 -8.06 -2.68
C LEU A 46 -6.83 -7.16 -2.13
N ILE A 47 -5.96 -7.73 -1.31
CA ILE A 47 -4.74 -7.09 -0.81
C ILE A 47 -3.57 -7.86 -1.41
N ALA A 48 -3.19 -7.46 -2.63
CA ALA A 48 -2.06 -8.02 -3.35
C ALA A 48 -0.79 -7.27 -2.96
N TYR A 49 0.26 -7.97 -2.52
CA TYR A 49 1.47 -7.29 -2.06
C TYR A 49 2.75 -8.06 -2.36
N PHE A 50 3.82 -7.33 -2.69
CA PHE A 50 5.16 -7.87 -2.79
C PHE A 50 5.98 -7.46 -1.55
N SER A 51 6.66 -8.43 -0.92
CA SER A 51 7.60 -8.22 0.19
C SER A 51 8.91 -8.94 -0.11
N TRP A 52 10.05 -8.30 0.19
CA TRP A 52 11.37 -8.93 0.02
C TRP A 52 11.52 -10.16 0.92
N ALA A 53 11.04 -10.08 2.17
CA ALA A 53 11.03 -11.19 3.13
C ALA A 53 10.23 -12.43 2.66
N ASP A 54 9.20 -12.25 1.82
CA ASP A 54 8.43 -13.34 1.24
C ASP A 54 9.06 -13.89 -0.06
N ASN A 55 9.91 -13.09 -0.71
CA ASN A 55 10.54 -13.39 -1.99
C ASN A 55 12.04 -13.70 -1.88
N THR A 56 12.48 -14.14 -0.70
CA THR A 56 13.89 -14.41 -0.38
C THR A 56 14.00 -15.67 0.48
N VAL A 57 15.09 -16.41 0.29
CA VAL A 57 15.46 -17.50 1.20
C VAL A 57 16.58 -17.02 2.09
N VAL A 58 16.25 -16.71 3.34
CA VAL A 58 17.24 -16.30 4.35
C VAL A 58 17.72 -17.54 5.09
N THR A 59 18.98 -17.94 4.86
CA THR A 59 19.62 -19.05 5.57
C THR A 59 20.40 -18.60 6.81
N ASP A 60 20.81 -17.34 6.83
CA ASP A 60 21.51 -16.68 7.93
C ASP A 60 20.96 -15.25 8.05
N GLU A 61 20.10 -15.04 9.04
CA GLU A 61 19.42 -13.77 9.27
C GLU A 61 20.39 -12.68 9.74
N ASP A 62 21.36 -13.03 10.60
CA ASP A 62 22.37 -12.10 11.09
C ASP A 62 23.22 -11.57 9.92
N ALA A 63 23.59 -12.44 8.99
CA ALA A 63 24.33 -12.04 7.78
C ALA A 63 23.49 -11.14 6.86
N ALA A 64 22.21 -11.48 6.64
CA ALA A 64 21.32 -10.68 5.80
C ALA A 64 21.11 -9.27 6.39
N VAL A 65 20.85 -9.18 7.71
CA VAL A 65 20.71 -7.90 8.42
C VAL A 65 22.02 -7.11 8.38
N LYS A 66 23.15 -7.79 8.58
CA LYS A 66 24.48 -7.18 8.51
C LYS A 66 24.79 -6.60 7.12
N SER A 67 24.43 -7.27 6.03
CA SER A 67 24.65 -6.73 4.68
C SER A 67 23.90 -5.41 4.46
N ALA A 68 22.64 -5.32 4.89
CA ALA A 68 21.85 -4.10 4.81
C ALA A 68 22.46 -2.97 5.67
N LEU A 69 22.89 -3.31 6.90
CA LEU A 69 23.60 -2.41 7.80
C LEU A 69 24.86 -1.81 7.18
N GLU A 70 25.72 -2.65 6.61
CA GLU A 70 26.98 -2.25 5.98
C GLU A 70 26.73 -1.30 4.80
N HIS A 71 25.71 -1.57 3.97
CA HIS A 71 25.30 -0.66 2.90
C HIS A 71 24.95 0.74 3.45
N PHE A 72 24.05 0.82 4.43
CA PHE A 72 23.62 2.11 4.98
C PHE A 72 24.77 2.89 5.62
N GLN A 73 25.66 2.20 6.34
CA GLN A 73 26.86 2.82 6.89
C GLN A 73 27.78 3.36 5.78
N SER A 74 27.91 2.64 4.65
CA SER A 74 28.74 3.08 3.52
C SER A 74 28.24 4.37 2.86
N VAL A 75 26.93 4.62 2.88
CA VAL A 75 26.30 5.83 2.34
C VAL A 75 26.09 6.94 3.40
N GLY A 76 26.64 6.77 4.61
CA GLY A 76 26.62 7.77 5.67
C GLY A 76 25.34 7.81 6.52
N ASP A 77 24.54 6.73 6.51
CA ASP A 77 23.37 6.55 7.37
C ASP A 77 23.76 5.70 8.60
N HIS A 78 23.91 6.34 9.76
CA HIS A 78 24.53 5.78 10.98
C HIS A 78 23.54 5.37 12.08
N GLY A 79 22.33 4.91 11.72
CA GLY A 79 21.38 4.38 12.71
C GLY A 79 21.93 3.12 13.40
N GLU A 80 21.85 3.04 14.74
CA GLU A 80 22.59 2.02 15.53
C GLU A 80 21.76 0.77 15.91
N TYR A 81 20.49 0.67 15.52
CA TYR A 81 19.69 -0.56 15.68
C TYR A 81 18.69 -0.63 14.53
N VAL A 82 19.12 -1.34 13.50
CA VAL A 82 18.66 -1.19 12.12
C VAL A 82 17.71 -2.33 11.75
N ASP A 83 16.89 -2.82 12.68
CA ASP A 83 16.03 -4.02 12.51
C ASP A 83 15.10 -3.98 11.26
N VAL A 84 15.08 -2.84 10.56
CA VAL A 84 13.95 -2.21 9.87
C VAL A 84 14.39 -1.40 8.61
N ILE A 85 15.70 -1.21 8.33
CA ILE A 85 16.15 0.03 7.63
C ILE A 85 16.23 -0.01 6.11
N SER A 86 16.08 -1.16 5.46
CA SER A 86 15.60 -1.07 4.07
C SER A 86 14.09 -0.92 4.11
N SER A 87 13.56 -0.03 3.27
CA SER A 87 12.11 0.05 3.10
C SER A 87 11.49 -1.28 2.67
N ALA A 88 12.29 -2.16 2.05
CA ALA A 88 11.91 -3.50 1.69
C ALA A 88 11.80 -4.46 2.87
N SER A 89 12.77 -4.43 3.78
CA SER A 89 12.99 -5.37 4.88
C SER A 89 13.06 -6.85 4.47
N VAL A 90 14.20 -7.48 4.72
CA VAL A 90 14.41 -8.93 4.48
C VAL A 90 13.90 -9.79 5.64
N VAL A 91 13.72 -9.20 6.82
CA VAL A 91 13.32 -9.89 8.05
C VAL A 91 11.80 -10.01 8.08
N LYS A 92 11.30 -11.21 8.36
CA LYS A 92 9.86 -11.47 8.41
C LYS A 92 9.19 -10.70 9.56
N PRO A 93 7.96 -10.17 9.35
CA PRO A 93 7.10 -10.33 8.17
C PRO A 93 7.47 -9.43 6.98
N GLY A 94 8.38 -8.47 7.17
CA GLY A 94 8.69 -7.42 6.20
C GLY A 94 7.73 -6.23 6.30
N ASN A 95 8.21 -5.04 5.94
CA ASN A 95 7.49 -3.78 6.17
C ASN A 95 6.17 -3.72 5.39
N VAL A 96 6.17 -4.18 4.13
CA VAL A 96 4.97 -4.17 3.27
C VAL A 96 3.92 -5.18 3.77
N SER A 97 4.34 -6.38 4.17
CA SER A 97 3.44 -7.39 4.73
C SER A 97 2.79 -6.91 6.03
N GLN A 98 3.53 -6.16 6.85
CA GLN A 98 2.98 -5.55 8.06
C GLN A 98 1.88 -4.51 7.74
N ILE A 99 2.10 -3.64 6.73
CA ILE A 99 1.07 -2.69 6.28
C ILE A 99 -0.14 -3.43 5.72
N ALA A 100 0.09 -4.44 4.87
CA ALA A 100 -0.96 -5.27 4.28
C ALA A 100 -1.83 -5.95 5.36
N THR A 101 -1.20 -6.42 6.44
CA THR A 101 -1.89 -7.00 7.59
C THR A 101 -2.83 -5.99 8.26
N TRP A 102 -2.40 -4.75 8.48
CA TRP A 102 -3.27 -3.71 9.05
C TRP A 102 -4.42 -3.33 8.12
N ILE A 103 -4.18 -3.32 6.80
CA ILE A 103 -5.26 -3.13 5.81
C ILE A 103 -6.25 -4.29 5.90
N GLN A 104 -5.78 -5.54 5.98
CA GLN A 104 -6.66 -6.70 6.12
C GLN A 104 -7.48 -6.63 7.41
N GLU A 105 -6.86 -6.32 8.55
CA GLU A 105 -7.55 -6.21 9.84
C GLU A 105 -8.71 -5.19 9.77
N ARG A 106 -8.56 -4.14 8.97
CA ARG A 106 -9.54 -3.07 8.80
C ARG A 106 -10.60 -3.32 7.73
N THR A 107 -10.24 -4.03 6.67
CA THR A 107 -11.09 -4.18 5.48
C THR A 107 -11.70 -5.58 5.35
N GLY A 108 -11.13 -6.58 6.02
CA GLY A 108 -11.50 -7.99 5.85
C GLY A 108 -11.09 -8.59 4.50
N GLY A 109 -10.29 -7.88 3.70
CA GLY A 109 -9.90 -8.31 2.35
C GLY A 109 -9.04 -9.58 2.31
N ASP A 110 -9.05 -10.23 1.15
CA ASP A 110 -8.26 -11.42 0.90
C ASP A 110 -6.79 -11.05 0.67
N MET A 111 -5.89 -11.73 1.36
CA MET A 111 -4.45 -11.49 1.24
C MET A 111 -3.86 -12.34 0.12
N PHE A 112 -3.12 -11.70 -0.78
CA PHE A 112 -2.40 -12.38 -1.85
C PHE A 112 -0.94 -11.91 -1.91
N PRO A 113 0.01 -12.66 -1.33
CA PRO A 113 1.42 -12.37 -1.52
C PRO A 113 1.82 -12.64 -2.98
N ILE A 114 2.38 -11.63 -3.64
CA ILE A 114 2.97 -11.73 -4.97
C ILE A 114 4.36 -12.36 -4.81
N ILE A 115 4.47 -13.63 -5.20
CA ILE A 115 5.69 -14.42 -5.06
C ILE A 115 6.30 -14.66 -6.45
N ILE A 116 7.63 -14.52 -6.59
CA ILE A 116 8.37 -14.86 -7.81
C ILE A 116 8.91 -16.28 -7.76
N THR A 117 9.12 -16.89 -8.92
CA THR A 117 9.64 -18.27 -9.02
C THR A 117 11.11 -18.38 -8.59
N GLU A 118 11.91 -17.36 -8.86
CA GLU A 118 13.33 -17.30 -8.53
C GLU A 118 13.58 -16.24 -7.44
N PRO A 119 13.67 -16.64 -6.15
CA PRO A 119 13.83 -15.72 -5.04
C PRO A 119 15.00 -14.74 -5.21
N TYR A 120 14.85 -13.52 -4.69
CA TYR A 120 15.95 -12.57 -4.61
C TYR A 120 17.04 -13.08 -3.64
N PRO A 121 18.30 -12.66 -3.82
CA PRO A 121 19.34 -12.84 -2.83
C PRO A 121 18.95 -12.24 -1.48
N SER A 122 19.44 -12.84 -0.39
CA SER A 122 19.31 -12.29 0.97
C SER A 122 20.35 -11.22 1.29
N ASP A 123 21.42 -11.15 0.51
CA ASP A 123 22.37 -10.04 0.58
C ASP A 123 21.74 -8.78 -0.03
N TYR A 124 21.87 -7.66 0.68
CA TYR A 124 21.21 -6.41 0.33
C TYR A 124 21.69 -5.82 -0.99
N ASP A 125 23.01 -5.81 -1.22
CA ASP A 125 23.59 -5.22 -2.42
C ASP A 125 23.28 -6.09 -3.63
N GLU A 126 23.43 -7.41 -3.53
CA GLU A 126 23.07 -8.33 -4.60
C GLU A 126 21.58 -8.26 -4.97
N CYS A 127 20.70 -8.10 -3.97
CA CYS A 127 19.27 -7.89 -4.21
C CYS A 127 19.00 -6.59 -4.95
N LEU A 128 19.63 -5.48 -4.54
CA LEU A 128 19.44 -4.19 -5.17
C LEU A 128 20.01 -4.15 -6.59
N ASP A 129 21.16 -4.79 -6.83
CA ASP A 129 21.76 -4.92 -8.16
C ASP A 129 20.82 -5.67 -9.10
N ARG A 130 20.31 -6.84 -8.66
CA ARG A 130 19.31 -7.58 -9.45
C ARG A 130 18.06 -6.74 -9.72
N ALA A 131 17.54 -6.03 -8.72
CA ALA A 131 16.36 -5.17 -8.90
C ALA A 131 16.65 -3.99 -9.86
N ALA A 132 17.89 -3.47 -9.89
CA ALA A 132 18.31 -2.44 -10.82
C ALA A 132 18.36 -2.98 -12.26
N ASP A 133 18.96 -4.15 -12.45
CA ASP A 133 19.08 -4.81 -13.75
C ASP A 133 17.70 -5.18 -14.31
N GLU A 134 16.83 -5.79 -13.49
CA GLU A 134 15.46 -6.12 -13.87
C GLU A 134 14.69 -4.87 -14.33
N LYS A 135 14.85 -3.75 -13.62
CA LYS A 135 14.24 -2.48 -14.01
C LYS A 135 14.83 -1.93 -15.31
N ALA A 136 16.15 -1.93 -15.45
CA ALA A 136 16.86 -1.40 -16.61
C ALA A 136 16.51 -2.17 -17.89
N GLU A 137 16.36 -3.48 -17.78
CA GLU A 137 16.02 -4.40 -18.87
C GLU A 137 14.50 -4.58 -19.05
N ASN A 138 13.68 -3.97 -18.18
CA ASN A 138 12.23 -4.12 -18.16
C ASN A 138 11.80 -5.59 -18.07
N VAL A 139 12.50 -6.37 -17.24
CA VAL A 139 12.19 -7.78 -16.98
C VAL A 139 10.79 -7.91 -16.37
N ARG A 140 10.12 -9.03 -16.65
CA ARG A 140 8.87 -9.44 -16.00
C ARG A 140 9.11 -10.77 -15.28
N PRO A 141 9.56 -10.75 -14.01
CA PRO A 141 9.80 -11.98 -13.27
C PRO A 141 8.57 -12.86 -13.25
N GLN A 142 8.76 -14.16 -13.49
CA GLN A 142 7.65 -15.11 -13.46
C GLN A 142 7.10 -15.22 -12.02
N LEU A 143 5.77 -15.19 -11.90
CA LEU A 143 5.08 -15.30 -10.62
C LEU A 143 4.72 -16.74 -10.27
N VAL A 144 4.61 -17.01 -8.98
CA VAL A 144 4.10 -18.25 -8.38
C VAL A 144 2.65 -18.05 -8.00
N GLY A 145 1.80 -18.97 -8.46
CA GLY A 145 0.37 -18.91 -8.19
C GLY A 145 -0.33 -17.83 -9.02
N ARG A 146 -1.66 -17.80 -8.90
CA ARG A 146 -2.52 -16.78 -9.52
C ARG A 146 -3.69 -16.51 -8.59
N VAL A 147 -4.24 -15.30 -8.65
CA VAL A 147 -5.51 -14.99 -8.00
C VAL A 147 -6.61 -15.69 -8.79
N GLU A 148 -7.33 -16.59 -8.13
CA GLU A 148 -8.50 -17.21 -8.74
C GLU A 148 -9.66 -16.22 -8.78
N ASN A 149 -10.33 -16.13 -9.92
CA ASN A 149 -11.51 -15.27 -10.13
C ASN A 149 -11.25 -13.78 -9.85
N ILE A 150 -10.18 -13.20 -10.40
CA ILE A 150 -9.83 -11.77 -10.24
C ILE A 150 -11.02 -10.83 -10.57
N GLU A 151 -11.91 -11.26 -11.46
CA GLU A 151 -13.13 -10.54 -11.86
C GLU A 151 -14.06 -10.26 -10.69
N ASN A 152 -14.04 -11.09 -9.63
CA ASN A 152 -14.90 -10.94 -8.45
C ASN A 152 -14.46 -9.81 -7.52
N TYR A 153 -13.22 -9.32 -7.62
CA TYR A 153 -12.72 -8.24 -6.77
C TYR A 153 -13.00 -6.87 -7.38
N ASP A 154 -13.57 -5.97 -6.58
CA ASP A 154 -13.85 -4.59 -6.97
C ASP A 154 -12.66 -3.67 -6.68
N VAL A 155 -11.97 -3.94 -5.57
CA VAL A 155 -10.88 -3.12 -5.04
C VAL A 155 -9.64 -3.97 -4.85
N ILE A 156 -8.50 -3.46 -5.32
CA ILE A 156 -7.19 -4.09 -5.19
C ILE A 156 -6.27 -3.10 -4.47
N PHE A 157 -5.94 -3.38 -3.21
CA PHE A 157 -4.79 -2.78 -2.57
C PHE A 157 -3.53 -3.41 -3.14
N LEU A 158 -2.60 -2.58 -3.63
CA LEU A 158 -1.38 -3.04 -4.29
C LEU A 158 -0.14 -2.58 -3.52
N GLY A 159 0.48 -3.50 -2.78
CA GLY A 159 1.56 -3.25 -1.85
C GLY A 159 2.95 -3.53 -2.42
N PHE A 160 3.90 -2.63 -2.20
CA PHE A 160 5.29 -2.84 -2.64
C PHE A 160 6.30 -2.00 -1.86
N PRO A 161 7.57 -2.42 -1.77
CA PRO A 161 8.63 -1.53 -1.34
C PRO A 161 9.04 -0.60 -2.49
N ASN A 162 9.51 0.61 -2.19
CA ASN A 162 10.18 1.41 -3.21
C ASN A 162 11.59 0.87 -3.46
N TRP A 163 11.85 0.39 -4.67
CA TRP A 163 13.16 0.03 -5.18
C TRP A 163 13.50 0.91 -6.38
N TRP A 164 14.64 1.59 -6.32
CA TRP A 164 15.13 2.43 -7.42
C TRP A 164 14.11 3.45 -7.94
N TYR A 165 13.38 4.10 -7.02
CA TYR A 165 12.36 5.12 -7.30
C TYR A 165 11.11 4.60 -8.03
N THR A 166 10.91 3.28 -8.06
CA THR A 166 9.72 2.63 -8.63
C THR A 166 9.33 1.38 -7.82
N ALA A 167 8.34 0.62 -8.28
CA ALA A 167 7.95 -0.67 -7.69
C ALA A 167 8.84 -1.82 -8.21
N PRO A 168 8.98 -2.95 -7.49
CA PRO A 168 9.69 -4.13 -8.01
C PRO A 168 9.04 -4.64 -9.29
N MET A 169 9.83 -5.22 -10.20
CA MET A 169 9.33 -5.69 -11.51
C MET A 169 8.24 -6.79 -11.41
N ALA A 170 8.20 -7.51 -10.29
CA ALA A 170 7.13 -8.45 -9.97
C ALA A 170 5.74 -7.78 -9.88
N ILE A 171 5.65 -6.50 -9.46
CA ILE A 171 4.38 -5.76 -9.43
C ILE A 171 3.84 -5.53 -10.84
N PHE A 172 4.72 -5.18 -11.78
CA PHE A 172 4.33 -5.00 -13.18
C PHE A 172 3.96 -6.33 -13.82
N SER A 173 4.64 -7.42 -13.45
CA SER A 173 4.26 -8.77 -13.87
C SER A 173 2.85 -9.12 -13.37
N PHE A 174 2.53 -8.81 -12.12
CA PHE A 174 1.18 -8.99 -11.57
C PHE A 174 0.13 -8.17 -12.33
N ILE A 175 0.39 -6.88 -12.58
CA ILE A 175 -0.55 -6.02 -13.32
C ILE A 175 -0.82 -6.58 -14.72
N GLU A 176 0.22 -7.05 -15.42
CA GLU A 176 0.11 -7.58 -16.78
C GLU A 176 -0.56 -8.97 -16.85
N GLU A 177 -0.68 -9.69 -15.72
CA GLU A 177 -1.33 -11.00 -15.66
C GLU A 177 -2.86 -10.96 -15.66
N TYR A 178 -3.46 -9.82 -15.37
CA TYR A 178 -4.90 -9.69 -15.15
C TYR A 178 -5.50 -8.51 -15.92
N ASP A 179 -6.76 -8.63 -16.32
CA ASP A 179 -7.55 -7.48 -16.75
C ASP A 179 -8.07 -6.73 -15.53
N LEU A 180 -7.48 -5.58 -15.25
CA LEU A 180 -7.84 -4.70 -14.13
C LEU A 180 -8.77 -3.55 -14.55
N SER A 181 -9.32 -3.62 -15.77
CA SER A 181 -10.27 -2.62 -16.28
C SER A 181 -11.45 -2.43 -15.33
N GLU A 182 -11.85 -1.18 -15.13
CA GLU A 182 -12.99 -0.77 -14.28
C GLU A 182 -12.89 -1.12 -12.79
N LYS A 183 -11.78 -1.75 -12.36
CA LYS A 183 -11.47 -2.00 -10.95
C LYS A 183 -10.87 -0.76 -10.30
N THR A 184 -10.91 -0.75 -8.97
CA THR A 184 -10.23 0.27 -8.17
C THR A 184 -8.88 -0.27 -7.69
N VAL A 185 -7.78 0.40 -8.02
CA VAL A 185 -6.43 0.07 -7.53
C VAL A 185 -5.97 1.13 -6.52
N ILE A 186 -5.49 0.68 -5.36
CA ILE A 186 -5.05 1.53 -4.25
C ILE A 186 -3.61 1.18 -3.88
N PRO A 187 -2.60 1.90 -4.40
CA PRO A 187 -1.20 1.62 -4.11
C PRO A 187 -0.84 1.93 -2.65
N PHE A 188 -0.06 1.07 -2.01
CA PHE A 188 0.59 1.37 -0.73
C PHE A 188 2.06 0.95 -0.74
N CYS A 189 2.90 1.72 -0.05
CA CYS A 189 4.34 1.57 -0.17
C CYS A 189 5.05 1.72 1.18
N ALA A 190 6.01 0.83 1.45
CA ALA A 190 7.09 1.11 2.39
C ALA A 190 8.26 1.73 1.61
N HIS A 191 8.73 2.91 2.00
CA HIS A 191 9.77 3.63 1.25
C HIS A 191 10.91 4.18 2.11
N GLY A 192 12.07 4.30 1.48
CA GLY A 192 13.20 5.05 2.00
C GLY A 192 13.09 6.52 1.60
N THR A 193 14.19 7.13 1.19
CA THR A 193 14.23 8.54 0.73
C THR A 193 13.56 8.76 -0.62
N GLY A 194 13.24 7.70 -1.37
CA GLY A 194 12.64 7.80 -2.71
C GLY A 194 11.16 8.19 -2.76
N GLY A 195 10.45 8.16 -1.63
CA GLY A 195 9.01 8.43 -1.56
C GLY A 195 8.16 7.42 -2.36
N ILE A 196 6.93 7.79 -2.72
CA ILE A 196 5.99 6.90 -3.43
C ILE A 196 5.63 7.39 -4.86
N ALA A 197 5.80 8.69 -5.14
CA ALA A 197 5.25 9.33 -6.33
C ALA A 197 5.74 8.71 -7.66
N GLY A 198 7.02 8.33 -7.74
CA GLY A 198 7.58 7.66 -8.92
C GLY A 198 6.92 6.31 -9.20
N SER A 199 6.83 5.46 -8.17
CA SER A 199 6.19 4.14 -8.27
C SER A 199 4.72 4.25 -8.68
N VAL A 200 3.95 5.18 -8.09
CA VAL A 200 2.53 5.37 -8.43
C VAL A 200 2.37 5.82 -9.87
N LYS A 201 3.25 6.68 -10.38
CA LYS A 201 3.24 7.09 -11.78
C LYS A 201 3.47 5.90 -12.70
N ASP A 202 4.47 5.07 -12.43
CA ASP A 202 4.81 3.93 -13.27
C ASP A 202 3.73 2.83 -13.22
N ILE A 203 3.17 2.57 -12.03
CA ILE A 203 2.02 1.66 -11.84
C ILE A 203 0.81 2.15 -12.63
N THR A 204 0.43 3.42 -12.46
CA THR A 204 -0.72 4.01 -13.18
C THR A 204 -0.53 3.91 -14.70
N ALA A 205 0.70 4.10 -15.20
CA ALA A 205 1.00 3.99 -16.62
C ALA A 205 0.90 2.55 -17.16
N SER A 206 0.95 1.55 -16.28
CA SER A 206 0.87 0.12 -16.63
C SER A 206 -0.55 -0.45 -16.47
N LEU A 207 -1.46 0.30 -15.84
CA LEU A 207 -2.86 -0.11 -15.66
C LEU A 207 -3.71 0.24 -16.90
N PRO A 208 -4.79 -0.52 -17.18
CA PRO A 208 -5.79 -0.14 -18.18
C PRO A 208 -6.34 1.26 -17.93
N GLU A 209 -6.62 2.03 -18.99
CA GLU A 209 -7.11 3.43 -18.90
C GLU A 209 -8.41 3.57 -18.09
N THR A 210 -9.24 2.53 -18.04
CA THR A 210 -10.50 2.50 -17.30
C THR A 210 -10.34 2.14 -15.82
N THR A 211 -9.13 1.78 -15.38
CA THR A 211 -8.83 1.49 -13.98
C THR A 211 -8.89 2.78 -13.17
N ILE A 212 -9.55 2.72 -12.02
CA ILE A 212 -9.65 3.84 -11.10
C ILE A 212 -8.51 3.73 -10.10
N VAL A 213 -7.60 4.70 -10.06
CA VAL A 213 -6.52 4.74 -9.06
C VAL A 213 -6.89 5.73 -7.96
N LEU A 214 -6.95 5.27 -6.71
CA LEU A 214 -7.22 6.13 -5.55
C LEU A 214 -5.94 6.57 -4.84
N ASP A 215 -6.11 7.49 -3.89
CA ASP A 215 -5.03 8.12 -3.15
C ASP A 215 -4.14 7.07 -2.46
N PRO A 216 -2.85 7.00 -2.82
CA PRO A 216 -1.94 6.00 -2.28
C PRO A 216 -1.36 6.45 -0.93
N ILE A 217 -0.84 5.50 -0.15
CA ILE A 217 -0.09 5.79 1.08
C ILE A 217 1.35 5.31 1.00
N GLY A 218 2.28 6.20 1.32
CA GLY A 218 3.69 5.88 1.54
C GLY A 218 4.03 5.96 3.02
N VAL A 219 4.62 4.92 3.58
CA VAL A 219 5.14 4.91 4.95
C VAL A 219 6.66 4.90 4.89
N TYR A 220 7.27 5.90 5.54
CA TYR A 220 8.72 5.97 5.64
C TYR A 220 9.25 4.86 6.55
N ARG A 221 10.37 4.24 6.15
CA ARG A 221 10.96 3.07 6.82
C ARG A 221 11.10 3.19 8.34
N THR A 222 11.39 4.38 8.88
CA THR A 222 11.57 4.58 10.32
C THR A 222 10.26 4.63 11.09
N ASP A 223 9.15 4.87 10.40
CA ASP A 223 7.86 5.14 11.00
C ASP A 223 6.96 3.90 10.99
N ILE A 224 7.35 2.86 10.24
CA ILE A 224 6.60 1.61 10.04
C ILE A 224 6.08 1.05 11.37
N ASN A 225 6.95 0.87 12.37
CA ASN A 225 6.57 0.29 13.67
C ASN A 225 5.47 1.06 14.42
N SER A 226 5.27 2.32 14.08
CA SER A 226 4.25 3.20 14.66
C SER A 226 3.15 3.62 13.67
N ALA A 227 3.13 3.06 12.45
CA ALA A 227 2.31 3.58 11.35
C ALA A 227 0.85 3.09 11.37
N GLN A 228 0.48 2.13 12.22
CA GLN A 228 -0.88 1.58 12.24
C GLN A 228 -1.99 2.65 12.39
N PRO A 229 -1.88 3.66 13.28
CA PRO A 229 -2.86 4.74 13.35
C PRO A 229 -2.95 5.55 12.06
N THR A 230 -1.82 5.82 11.40
CA THR A 230 -1.79 6.53 10.11
C THR A 230 -2.43 5.72 8.99
N ILE A 231 -2.17 4.41 8.92
CA ILE A 231 -2.87 3.50 8.00
C ILE A 231 -4.38 3.55 8.28
N ASN A 232 -4.76 3.55 9.56
CA ASN A 232 -6.16 3.58 9.95
C ASN A 232 -6.88 4.86 9.52
N GLU A 233 -6.25 6.02 9.70
CA GLU A 233 -6.76 7.31 9.26
C GLU A 233 -6.88 7.38 7.74
N TRP A 234 -5.87 6.90 7.01
CA TRP A 234 -5.91 6.83 5.55
C TRP A 234 -7.07 5.97 5.05
N LEU A 235 -7.28 4.78 5.62
CA LEU A 235 -8.41 3.92 5.28
C LEU A 235 -9.76 4.60 5.53
N ASN A 236 -9.88 5.43 6.58
CA ASN A 236 -11.10 6.23 6.81
C ASN A 236 -11.35 7.23 5.68
N THR A 237 -10.31 7.89 5.16
CA THR A 237 -10.45 8.83 4.04
C THR A 237 -10.91 8.16 2.74
N LEU A 238 -10.65 6.86 2.60
CA LEU A 238 -11.09 6.03 1.47
C LEU A 238 -12.50 5.43 1.67
N GLY A 239 -13.13 5.66 2.82
CA GLY A 239 -14.47 5.15 3.15
C GLY A 239 -14.51 3.80 3.86
N PHE A 240 -13.36 3.22 4.23
CA PHE A 240 -13.30 1.96 4.99
C PHE A 240 -13.46 2.21 6.50
N THR A 241 -14.53 2.89 6.91
CA THR A 241 -14.75 3.26 8.32
C THR A 241 -15.07 2.05 9.18
N GLU A 242 -14.61 2.05 10.44
CA GLU A 242 -15.07 1.06 11.43
C GLU A 242 -16.59 1.17 11.59
N ALA A 243 -17.28 0.02 11.71
CA ALA A 243 -18.68 0.02 12.04
C ALA A 243 -18.84 0.66 13.44
N GLU A 244 -19.58 1.76 13.53
CA GLU A 244 -19.96 2.31 14.83
C GLU A 244 -20.67 1.21 15.61
N SER A 245 -20.09 0.78 16.73
CA SER A 245 -20.79 -0.08 17.67
C SER A 245 -22.01 0.70 18.16
N SER A 246 -23.19 0.38 17.66
CA SER A 246 -24.46 0.89 18.14
C SER A 246 -24.62 0.49 19.60
N SER A 247 -24.27 1.39 20.51
CA SER A 247 -24.53 1.24 21.95
C SER A 247 -25.99 1.58 22.19
N GLU A 248 -26.87 0.58 22.05
CA GLU A 248 -28.20 0.67 22.64
C GLU A 248 -28.07 0.78 24.17
N MET A 249 -28.54 1.90 24.71
CA MET A 249 -28.74 2.13 26.14
C MET A 249 -29.69 1.08 26.73
N GLY A 250 -29.13 0.00 27.26
CA GLY A 250 -29.78 -0.90 28.21
C GLY A 250 -29.16 -0.73 29.59
N SER A 251 -29.92 -0.17 30.53
CA SER A 251 -29.54 -0.04 31.93
C SER A 251 -29.22 -1.41 32.55
N GLY A 252 -27.97 -1.65 32.94
CA GLY A 252 -27.56 -2.83 33.70
C GLY A 252 -26.05 -3.04 33.70
N GLU A 253 -25.40 -2.63 34.79
CA GLU A 253 -24.03 -2.96 35.22
C GLU A 253 -22.92 -2.98 34.14
N THR A 254 -22.20 -1.86 34.06
CA THR A 254 -20.99 -1.69 33.25
C THR A 254 -19.86 -2.58 33.77
N LYS A 255 -19.67 -3.76 33.18
CA LYS A 255 -18.38 -4.45 33.17
C LYS A 255 -17.56 -3.86 32.02
N PHE A 256 -16.49 -3.16 32.38
CA PHE A 256 -15.46 -2.74 31.43
C PHE A 256 -14.94 -3.97 30.68
N LEU A 257 -15.21 -4.07 29.38
CA LEU A 257 -14.47 -4.94 28.49
C LEU A 257 -13.21 -4.16 28.09
N GLU A 258 -12.09 -4.59 28.63
CA GLU A 258 -10.76 -4.01 28.37
C GLU A 258 -10.41 -4.14 26.88
N SER A 259 -10.05 -2.99 26.28
CA SER A 259 -9.29 -2.93 25.03
C SER A 259 -8.03 -3.78 25.17
N GLY A 260 -7.78 -4.69 24.21
CA GLY A 260 -6.62 -5.59 24.23
C GLY A 260 -6.96 -7.09 24.27
N THR A 261 -8.04 -7.53 23.62
CA THR A 261 -8.28 -8.98 23.41
C THR A 261 -8.63 -9.29 21.96
N LYS A 262 -7.97 -10.28 21.36
CA LYS A 262 -8.27 -10.83 20.02
C LYS A 262 -9.01 -12.17 20.20
N THR A 263 -9.98 -12.48 19.33
CA THR A 263 -10.72 -13.75 19.40
C THR A 263 -10.54 -14.58 18.14
N MET A 264 -10.21 -15.85 18.30
CA MET A 264 -10.08 -16.83 17.24
C MET A 264 -11.17 -17.91 17.36
N ARG A 265 -11.63 -18.43 16.22
CA ARG A 265 -12.46 -19.62 16.12
C ARG A 265 -11.58 -20.78 15.67
N MET A 266 -11.62 -21.89 16.38
CA MET A 266 -10.89 -23.11 16.04
C MET A 266 -11.81 -24.32 16.12
N THR A 267 -11.68 -25.26 15.19
CA THR A 267 -12.45 -26.50 15.20
C THR A 267 -11.61 -27.61 15.82
N VAL A 268 -12.08 -28.19 16.92
CA VAL A 268 -11.46 -29.34 17.59
C VAL A 268 -12.50 -30.45 17.67
N ASN A 269 -12.23 -31.60 17.05
CA ASN A 269 -13.16 -32.75 16.99
C ASN A 269 -14.56 -32.36 16.47
N ASP A 270 -14.62 -31.63 15.35
CA ASP A 270 -15.86 -31.14 14.73
C ASP A 270 -16.73 -30.21 15.60
N GLN A 271 -16.16 -29.71 16.70
CA GLN A 271 -16.78 -28.67 17.54
C GLN A 271 -16.03 -27.36 17.41
N GLU A 272 -16.78 -26.29 17.19
CA GLU A 272 -16.23 -24.95 17.12
C GLU A 272 -15.99 -24.41 18.52
N VAL A 273 -14.73 -24.06 18.81
CA VAL A 273 -14.28 -23.49 20.08
C VAL A 273 -13.82 -22.06 19.82
N LYS A 274 -14.41 -21.12 20.57
CA LYS A 274 -14.03 -19.71 20.56
C LYS A 274 -12.96 -19.47 21.62
N VAL A 275 -11.79 -19.03 21.20
CA VAL A 275 -10.66 -18.74 22.11
C VAL A 275 -10.34 -17.25 22.06
N THR A 276 -10.38 -16.60 23.21
CA THR A 276 -9.99 -15.19 23.37
C THR A 276 -8.57 -15.12 23.94
N LEU A 277 -7.68 -14.47 23.20
CA LEU A 277 -6.30 -14.22 23.59
C LEU A 277 -6.15 -12.75 24.00
N LYS A 278 -5.39 -12.52 25.08
CA LYS A 278 -5.02 -11.17 25.51
C LYS A 278 -3.90 -10.64 24.63
N ASP A 279 -3.95 -9.34 24.31
CA ASP A 279 -2.97 -8.64 23.49
C ASP A 279 -1.63 -8.58 24.22
N THR A 280 -0.85 -9.62 23.98
CA THR A 280 0.49 -9.82 24.51
C THR A 280 1.35 -10.27 23.34
N PRO A 281 2.65 -9.92 23.30
CA PRO A 281 3.54 -10.34 22.22
C PRO A 281 3.47 -11.85 21.96
N LEU A 282 3.41 -12.67 23.01
CA LEU A 282 3.30 -14.13 22.92
C LEU A 282 1.98 -14.59 22.29
N ALA A 283 0.86 -13.93 22.62
CA ALA A 283 -0.44 -14.23 22.01
C ALA A 283 -0.49 -13.86 20.53
N ASN A 284 0.16 -12.75 20.15
CA ASN A 284 0.27 -12.33 18.76
C ASN A 284 1.18 -13.27 17.96
N THR A 285 2.28 -13.75 18.55
CA THR A 285 3.10 -14.82 17.95
C THR A 285 2.31 -16.11 17.77
N LEU A 286 1.52 -16.52 18.78
CA LEU A 286 0.65 -17.70 18.70
C LEU A 286 -0.39 -17.55 17.59
N TYR A 287 -1.03 -16.38 17.49
CA TYR A 287 -2.02 -16.08 16.46
C TYR A 287 -1.43 -16.20 15.06
N ASN A 288 -0.26 -15.60 14.83
CA ASN A 288 0.44 -15.67 13.54
C ASN A 288 0.80 -17.12 13.19
N LEU A 289 1.30 -17.91 14.15
CA LEU A 289 1.62 -19.34 13.94
C LEU A 289 0.42 -20.17 13.48
N PHE A 290 -0.77 -19.95 14.05
CA PHE A 290 -1.98 -20.69 13.66
C PHE A 290 -2.54 -20.25 12.29
N CYS A 291 -2.47 -18.97 11.96
CA CYS A 291 -2.85 -18.48 10.64
C CYS A 291 -1.94 -19.05 9.53
N PHE A 292 -0.62 -19.11 9.76
CA PHE A 292 0.33 -19.71 8.81
C PHE A 292 0.18 -21.24 8.69
N SER A 293 -0.06 -21.96 9.79
CA SER A 293 -0.23 -23.42 9.79
C SER A 293 -1.46 -23.86 8.99
N THR A 294 -2.57 -23.13 9.09
CA THR A 294 -3.81 -23.45 8.36
C THR A 294 -3.63 -23.28 6.85
N MET A 295 -2.86 -22.27 6.42
CA MET A 295 -2.49 -22.08 5.01
C MET A 295 -1.54 -23.17 4.50
N LEU A 296 -0.55 -23.59 5.29
CA LEU A 296 0.38 -24.66 4.90
C LEU A 296 -0.33 -26.02 4.76
N THR A 297 -1.30 -26.30 5.64
CA THR A 297 -2.05 -27.56 5.63
C THR A 297 -3.00 -27.63 4.42
N ASN A 298 -3.61 -26.50 4.04
CA ASN A 298 -4.43 -26.41 2.83
C ASN A 298 -3.58 -26.50 1.54
N ALA A 299 -2.41 -25.87 1.52
CA ALA A 299 -1.47 -25.96 0.39
C ALA A 299 -0.93 -27.39 0.20
N LEU A 300 -0.60 -28.10 1.28
CA LEU A 300 -0.16 -29.50 1.23
C LEU A 300 -1.28 -30.48 0.85
N MET A 301 -2.53 -30.20 1.22
CA MET A 301 -3.70 -31.02 0.85
C MET A 301 -4.15 -30.81 -0.60
N GLN A 302 -3.91 -29.64 -1.19
CA GLN A 302 -4.21 -29.36 -2.60
C GLN A 302 -3.13 -29.88 -3.56
N GLY A 303 -1.89 -30.11 -3.08
CA GLY A 303 -0.82 -30.74 -3.86
C GLY A 303 -0.89 -32.27 -4.00
N LEU A 304 -1.91 -32.92 -3.41
CA LEU A 304 -2.09 -34.38 -3.39
C LEU A 304 -3.38 -34.86 -4.09
N ARG A 305 -3.99 -34.04 -4.95
CA ARG A 305 -5.14 -34.44 -5.79
C ARG A 305 -4.85 -34.27 -7.28
#